data_AF-A0A5N6V8E7-F1
#
_entry.id   AF-A0A5N6V8E7-F1
#
_cell.length_a   1.000
_cell.length_b   1.000
_cell.length_c   1.000
_cell.angle_alpha   90.00
_cell.angle_beta   90.00
_cell.angle_gamma   90.00
#
_symmetry.space_group_name_H-M   'P 1'
#
loop_
_entity.id
_entity.type
_entity.pdbx_description
1 polymer ?
#
loop_
_entity_poly.entity_id
_entity_poly.type
_entity_poly.pdbx_seq_one_letter_code
_entity_poly.pdbx_strand_id
1 'polypeptide(L)'
;MNPLRYLAPPRPFTEISTSTTKAIKERISYVDSMKANPHFNISEEREEALFEYLEACHTLTNGSPTKEEREVAQACIREYEKSLENNEPARLSFDLATKTKLGEELDNLWNMWTFNRYEKYLPEDIIKDAKSHPSSQVPDPWHKSFWRPFNGRLEAEKASFDKVLVGQNYHNECPTFLLLALLCERHTVDWDETLQLIKACASEGDKVDLPAVDLVEFLKKRDVTGLATRLDRDEASISLSTEYVMGVGSLVLAFFASHLPEFLFDRDEVEPADWTPKESLKVLLDLDEAHVEKTFRFMMQEMFHKMADGDSDEDEDDVYDDWDNDDDSDDDIVMSDESDDY
;
A
#
# COMPACT_ATOMS: atom_id res chain seq x y z
N MET A 1 -28.02 -8.65 -3.95
CA MET A 1 -27.56 -8.75 -2.54
C MET A 1 -26.70 -7.51 -2.27
N ASN A 2 -26.83 -6.83 -1.13
CA ASN A 2 -26.02 -5.62 -0.86
C ASN A 2 -24.55 -6.02 -0.66
N PRO A 3 -23.61 -5.63 -1.54
CA PRO A 3 -22.20 -6.04 -1.45
C PRO A 3 -21.50 -5.39 -0.25
N LEU A 4 -22.02 -4.26 0.25
CA LEU A 4 -21.47 -3.53 1.40
C LEU A 4 -21.98 -4.05 2.75
N ARG A 5 -22.74 -5.14 2.77
CA ARG A 5 -23.30 -5.71 4.02
C ARG A 5 -22.24 -6.14 5.04
N TYR A 6 -21.01 -6.31 4.59
CA TYR A 6 -19.85 -6.72 5.39
C TYR A 6 -19.08 -5.54 5.99
N LEU A 7 -19.40 -4.31 5.58
CA LEU A 7 -18.80 -3.11 6.14
C LEU A 7 -19.64 -2.66 7.33
N ALA A 8 -19.29 -3.15 8.52
CA ALA A 8 -19.97 -2.79 9.75
C ALA A 8 -19.69 -1.32 10.12
N PRO A 9 -20.64 -0.64 10.77
CA PRO A 9 -20.40 0.71 11.25
C PRO A 9 -19.28 0.70 12.32
N PRO A 10 -18.43 1.74 12.35
CA PRO A 10 -17.41 1.85 13.38
C PRO A 10 -18.05 2.05 14.76
N ARG A 11 -17.25 1.79 15.79
CA ARG A 11 -17.59 1.97 17.20
C ARG A 11 -16.68 3.02 17.81
N PRO A 12 -17.10 3.66 18.92
CA PRO A 12 -16.18 4.43 19.74
C PRO A 12 -15.02 3.55 20.20
N PHE A 13 -13.86 4.16 20.44
CA PHE A 13 -12.77 3.44 21.08
C PHE A 13 -13.20 2.95 22.47
N THR A 14 -12.61 1.83 22.90
CA THR A 14 -12.75 1.38 24.30
C THR A 14 -12.13 2.40 25.24
N GLU A 15 -12.67 2.51 26.46
CA GLU A 15 -12.14 3.45 27.46
C GLU A 15 -10.63 3.21 27.69
N ILE A 16 -9.83 4.27 27.68
CA ILE A 16 -8.36 4.14 27.74
C ILE A 16 -7.87 3.44 29.02
N SER A 17 -8.60 3.55 30.14
CA SER A 17 -8.26 2.93 31.42
C SER A 17 -8.26 1.39 31.37
N THR A 18 -9.04 0.81 30.46
CA THR A 18 -9.22 -0.64 30.29
C THR A 18 -8.78 -1.13 28.91
N SER A 19 -8.21 -0.24 28.09
CA SER A 19 -7.79 -0.55 26.72
C SER A 19 -6.55 -1.44 26.72
N THR A 20 -6.56 -2.43 25.83
CA THR A 20 -5.39 -3.27 25.55
C THR A 20 -4.40 -2.53 24.66
N THR A 21 -3.13 -2.97 24.61
CA THR A 21 -2.12 -2.45 23.67
C THR A 21 -2.64 -2.44 22.22
N LYS A 22 -3.39 -3.47 21.81
CA LYS A 22 -4.00 -3.52 20.48
C LYS A 22 -5.00 -2.39 20.26
N ALA A 23 -5.86 -2.10 21.24
CA ALA A 23 -6.83 -1.02 21.16
C ALA A 23 -6.18 0.37 21.19
N ILE A 24 -5.01 0.52 21.81
CA ILE A 24 -4.24 1.76 21.78
C ILE A 24 -3.56 1.93 20.42
N LYS A 25 -3.03 0.85 19.82
CA LYS A 25 -2.49 0.89 18.45
C LYS A 25 -3.54 1.31 17.41
N GLU A 26 -4.83 1.01 17.60
CA GLU A 26 -5.87 1.52 16.70
C GLU A 26 -6.01 3.05 16.72
N ARG A 27 -5.69 3.70 17.85
CA ARG A 27 -5.66 5.17 17.96
C ARG A 27 -4.49 5.77 17.19
N ILE A 28 -3.33 5.13 17.33
CA ILE A 28 -2.11 5.46 16.57
C ILE A 28 -2.42 5.36 15.08
N SER A 29 -2.96 4.24 14.60
CA SER A 29 -3.33 4.08 13.19
C SER A 29 -4.35 5.11 12.70
N TYR A 30 -5.28 5.56 13.56
CA TYR A 30 -6.17 6.67 13.19
C TYR A 30 -5.37 7.96 12.94
N VAL A 31 -4.49 8.35 13.86
CA VAL A 31 -3.65 9.55 13.69
C VAL A 31 -2.78 9.45 12.44
N ASP A 32 -2.07 8.33 12.29
CA ASP A 32 -1.17 8.08 11.15
C ASP A 32 -1.94 8.18 9.83
N SER A 33 -3.14 7.58 9.75
CA SER A 33 -3.97 7.65 8.55
C SER A 33 -4.46 9.06 8.20
N MET A 34 -4.73 9.89 9.22
CA MET A 34 -5.11 11.29 8.99
C MET A 34 -3.90 12.11 8.54
N LYS A 35 -2.73 11.93 9.17
CA LYS A 35 -1.49 12.62 8.82
C LYS A 35 -0.95 12.22 7.44
N ALA A 36 -1.15 10.96 7.04
CA ALA A 36 -0.76 10.47 5.72
C ALA A 36 -1.68 11.00 4.60
N ASN A 37 -2.86 11.54 4.93
CA ASN A 37 -3.76 12.07 3.92
C ASN A 37 -3.21 13.41 3.37
N PRO A 38 -2.99 13.54 2.05
CA PRO A 38 -2.36 14.73 1.45
C PRO A 38 -3.19 16.01 1.60
N HIS A 39 -4.48 15.90 1.92
CA HIS A 39 -5.39 17.03 2.08
C HIS A 39 -5.66 17.37 3.55
N PHE A 40 -5.03 16.67 4.49
CA PHE A 40 -5.18 16.96 5.91
C PHE A 40 -4.41 18.24 6.27
N ASN A 41 -5.17 19.30 6.53
CA ASN A 41 -4.63 20.64 6.75
C ASN A 41 -5.38 21.31 7.89
N ILE A 42 -4.94 21.02 9.11
CA ILE A 42 -5.51 21.53 10.35
C ILE A 42 -4.70 22.74 10.85
N SER A 43 -5.28 23.51 11.78
CA SER A 43 -4.55 24.61 12.43
C SER A 43 -3.41 24.08 13.31
N GLU A 44 -2.34 24.87 13.48
CA GLU A 44 -1.19 24.54 14.34
C GLU A 44 -1.61 24.06 15.75
N GLU A 45 -2.55 24.75 16.41
CA GLU A 45 -3.08 24.34 17.72
C GLU A 45 -3.68 22.92 17.72
N ARG A 46 -4.32 22.52 16.63
CA ARG A 46 -4.91 21.18 16.49
C ARG A 46 -3.86 20.14 16.13
N GLU A 47 -2.84 20.54 15.39
CA GLU A 47 -1.70 19.68 15.08
C GLU A 47 -0.90 19.35 16.33
N GLU A 48 -0.65 20.34 17.20
CA GLU A 48 -0.04 20.15 18.52
C GLU A 48 -0.87 19.18 19.37
N ALA A 49 -2.18 19.40 19.47
CA ALA A 49 -3.06 18.51 20.23
C ALA A 49 -3.09 17.05 19.68
N LEU A 50 -3.06 16.89 18.34
CA LEU A 50 -2.98 15.59 17.69
C LEU A 50 -1.62 14.91 17.93
N PHE A 51 -0.53 15.68 17.97
CA PHE A 51 0.81 15.19 18.26
C PHE A 51 0.94 14.74 19.72
N GLU A 52 0.47 15.54 20.68
CA GLU A 52 0.41 15.17 22.10
C GLU A 52 -0.41 13.88 22.31
N TYR A 53 -1.54 13.77 21.60
CA TYR A 53 -2.37 12.56 21.59
C TYR A 53 -1.60 11.33 21.09
N LEU A 54 -0.85 11.48 20.00
CA LEU A 54 -0.02 10.41 19.43
C LEU A 54 1.11 9.99 20.38
N GLU A 55 1.83 10.94 20.98
CA GLU A 55 2.89 10.68 21.95
C GLU A 55 2.35 9.98 23.21
N ALA A 56 1.19 10.41 23.71
CA ALA A 56 0.51 9.77 24.82
C ALA A 56 0.15 8.31 24.49
N CYS A 57 -0.31 8.03 23.26
CA CYS A 57 -0.56 6.67 22.81
C CYS A 57 0.73 5.84 22.78
N HIS A 58 1.84 6.38 22.24
CA HIS A 58 3.13 5.70 22.20
C HIS A 58 3.71 5.40 23.58
N THR A 59 3.54 6.33 24.54
CA THR A 59 3.96 6.13 25.93
C THR A 59 3.27 4.91 26.54
N LEU A 60 1.99 4.70 26.23
CA LEU A 60 1.23 3.56 26.72
C LEU A 60 1.49 2.24 25.97
N THR A 61 2.05 2.26 24.74
CA THR A 61 2.31 1.04 23.95
C THR A 61 3.76 0.59 23.96
N ASN A 62 4.71 1.51 23.91
CA ASN A 62 6.13 1.23 23.64
C ASN A 62 6.99 1.38 24.91
N GLY A 63 6.44 1.96 25.98
CA GLY A 63 7.14 2.18 27.24
C GLY A 63 6.72 1.21 28.35
N SER A 64 7.49 1.23 29.43
CA SER A 64 7.04 0.78 30.76
C SER A 64 6.76 2.03 31.61
N PRO A 65 5.69 2.79 31.30
CA PRO A 65 5.46 4.08 31.94
C PRO A 65 5.26 3.90 33.44
N THR A 66 5.80 4.85 34.20
CA THR A 66 5.48 5.01 35.61
C THR A 66 3.98 5.25 35.79
N LYS A 67 3.50 5.13 37.03
CA LYS A 67 2.09 5.36 37.35
C LYS A 67 1.65 6.78 36.97
N GLU A 68 2.51 7.77 37.24
CA GLU A 68 2.24 9.18 36.96
C GLU A 68 2.19 9.43 35.44
N GLU A 69 3.18 8.95 34.68
CA GLU A 69 3.19 9.07 33.20
C GLU A 69 1.96 8.42 32.57
N ARG A 70 1.54 7.25 33.09
CA ARG A 70 0.32 6.58 32.63
C ARG A 70 -0.93 7.43 32.88
N GLU A 71 -1.05 8.03 34.07
CA GLU A 71 -2.21 8.87 34.41
C GLU A 71 -2.26 10.13 33.52
N VAL A 72 -1.12 10.77 33.27
CA VAL A 72 -0.99 11.93 32.37
C VAL A 72 -1.36 11.56 30.94
N ALA A 73 -0.78 10.48 30.39
CA ALA A 73 -1.06 10.02 29.04
C ALA A 73 -2.55 9.65 28.86
N GLN A 74 -3.15 8.96 29.83
CA GLN A 74 -4.57 8.66 29.80
C GLN A 74 -5.46 9.92 29.87
N ALA A 75 -5.06 10.96 30.61
CA ALA A 75 -5.78 12.22 30.67
C ALA A 75 -5.74 12.94 29.32
N CYS A 76 -4.57 13.06 28.71
CA CYS A 76 -4.37 13.63 27.37
C CYS A 76 -5.24 12.91 26.32
N ILE A 77 -5.22 11.57 26.31
CA ILE A 77 -6.05 10.76 25.40
C ILE A 77 -7.54 11.05 25.57
N ARG A 78 -8.03 11.11 26.81
CA ARG A 78 -9.46 11.39 27.09
C ARG A 78 -9.84 12.80 26.66
N GLU A 79 -8.97 13.78 26.88
CA GLU A 79 -9.22 15.17 26.50
C GLU A 79 -9.33 15.33 24.99
N TYR A 80 -8.38 14.76 24.24
CA TYR A 80 -8.42 14.78 22.78
C TYR A 80 -9.65 14.03 22.24
N GLU A 81 -9.94 12.82 22.70
CA GLU A 81 -11.12 12.06 22.25
C GLU A 81 -12.44 12.81 22.53
N LYS A 82 -12.52 13.47 23.70
CA LYS A 82 -13.66 14.32 24.04
C LYS A 82 -13.77 15.53 23.13
N SER A 83 -12.65 16.08 22.68
CA SER A 83 -12.62 17.18 21.73
C SER A 83 -13.23 16.82 20.37
N LEU A 84 -13.25 15.53 19.99
CA LEU A 84 -13.83 15.03 18.74
C LEU A 84 -15.34 14.78 18.82
N GLU A 85 -15.94 14.86 20.00
CA GLU A 85 -17.36 14.58 20.20
C GLU A 85 -18.25 15.66 19.56
N ASN A 86 -19.32 15.22 18.90
CA ASN A 86 -20.38 16.09 18.39
C ASN A 86 -21.74 15.50 18.76
N ASN A 87 -22.20 15.81 19.97
CA ASN A 87 -23.37 15.22 20.66
C ASN A 87 -23.24 13.72 21.02
N GLU A 88 -22.32 12.99 20.42
CA GLU A 88 -21.98 11.60 20.73
C GLU A 88 -20.47 11.32 20.54
N PRO A 89 -19.94 10.24 21.15
CA PRO A 89 -18.56 9.83 20.97
C PRO A 89 -18.19 9.59 19.50
N ALA A 90 -16.99 9.99 19.11
CA ALA A 90 -16.45 9.71 17.79
C ALA A 90 -16.28 8.20 17.58
N ARG A 91 -16.76 7.69 16.45
CA ARG A 91 -16.76 6.26 16.09
C ARG A 91 -15.62 5.98 15.12
N LEU A 92 -14.45 5.62 15.67
CA LEU A 92 -13.20 5.50 14.92
C LEU A 92 -12.60 4.07 14.94
N SER A 93 -13.17 3.15 15.73
CA SER A 93 -12.72 1.75 15.79
C SER A 93 -13.55 0.88 14.84
N PHE A 94 -12.90 0.37 13.79
CA PHE A 94 -13.48 -0.58 12.85
C PHE A 94 -13.11 -2.02 13.26
N ASP A 95 -14.06 -2.96 13.12
CA ASP A 95 -13.76 -4.35 13.38
C ASP A 95 -12.85 -4.98 12.32
N LEU A 96 -12.21 -6.09 12.69
CA LEU A 96 -11.25 -6.77 11.82
C LEU A 96 -11.90 -7.24 10.52
N ALA A 97 -13.13 -7.75 10.54
CA ALA A 97 -13.80 -8.25 9.35
C ALA A 97 -14.05 -7.13 8.32
N THR A 98 -14.42 -5.94 8.80
CA THR A 98 -14.61 -4.74 7.97
C THR A 98 -13.29 -4.28 7.37
N LYS A 99 -12.23 -4.19 8.19
CA LYS A 99 -10.87 -3.82 7.73
C LYS A 99 -10.35 -4.82 6.70
N THR A 100 -10.44 -6.12 6.98
CA THR A 100 -10.00 -7.18 6.07
C THR A 100 -10.78 -7.13 4.77
N LYS A 101 -12.12 -7.03 4.82
CA LYS A 101 -12.91 -7.10 3.59
C LYS A 101 -12.65 -5.91 2.66
N LEU A 102 -12.57 -4.69 3.18
CA LEU A 102 -12.23 -3.54 2.31
C LEU A 102 -10.76 -3.57 1.90
N GLY A 103 -9.86 -4.09 2.75
CA GLY A 103 -8.45 -4.30 2.38
C GLY A 103 -8.29 -5.24 1.19
N GLU A 104 -8.98 -6.37 1.18
CA GLU A 104 -9.01 -7.30 0.03
C GLU A 104 -9.54 -6.64 -1.25
N GLU A 105 -10.59 -5.82 -1.14
CA GLU A 105 -11.13 -5.09 -2.29
C GLU A 105 -10.13 -4.06 -2.80
N LEU A 106 -9.47 -3.32 -1.89
CA LEU A 106 -8.45 -2.32 -2.22
C LEU A 106 -7.24 -2.96 -2.90
N ASP A 107 -6.74 -4.08 -2.37
CA ASP A 107 -5.68 -4.89 -3.00
C ASP A 107 -6.08 -5.34 -4.40
N ASN A 108 -7.31 -5.85 -4.57
CA ASN A 108 -7.81 -6.25 -5.89
C ASN A 108 -7.86 -5.06 -6.86
N LEU A 109 -8.31 -3.89 -6.41
CA LEU A 109 -8.39 -2.67 -7.22
C LEU A 109 -7.00 -2.25 -7.72
N TRP A 110 -6.01 -2.19 -6.82
CA TRP A 110 -4.64 -1.81 -7.15
C TRP A 110 -3.94 -2.84 -8.02
N ASN A 111 -4.05 -4.13 -7.69
CA ASN A 111 -3.50 -5.21 -8.52
C ASN A 111 -4.10 -5.22 -9.94
N MET A 112 -5.43 -5.06 -10.08
CA MET A 112 -6.06 -4.94 -11.40
C MET A 112 -5.60 -3.72 -12.18
N TRP A 113 -5.34 -2.61 -11.48
CA TRP A 113 -4.85 -1.41 -12.12
C TRP A 113 -3.41 -1.53 -12.61
N THR A 114 -2.53 -2.05 -11.75
CA THR A 114 -1.16 -2.41 -12.11
C THR A 114 -1.17 -3.40 -13.28
N PHE A 115 -2.09 -4.41 -13.27
CA PHE A 115 -2.28 -5.36 -14.38
C PHE A 115 -2.45 -4.68 -15.71
N ASN A 116 -3.47 -3.83 -15.81
CA ASN A 116 -3.85 -3.17 -17.05
C ASN A 116 -2.74 -2.24 -17.56
N ARG A 117 -1.88 -1.73 -16.68
CA ARG A 117 -0.75 -0.90 -17.08
C ARG A 117 0.37 -1.70 -17.72
N TYR A 118 0.74 -2.82 -17.12
CA TYR A 118 1.88 -3.62 -17.56
C TYR A 118 1.53 -4.66 -18.63
N GLU A 119 0.26 -5.11 -18.74
CA GLU A 119 -0.16 -6.16 -19.68
C GLU A 119 0.29 -5.88 -21.12
N LYS A 120 0.23 -4.62 -21.57
CA LYS A 120 0.60 -4.23 -22.94
C LYS A 120 2.10 -4.38 -23.26
N TYR A 121 2.95 -4.54 -22.24
CA TYR A 121 4.39 -4.71 -22.38
C TYR A 121 4.81 -6.19 -22.37
N LEU A 122 3.87 -7.10 -22.15
CA LEU A 122 4.17 -8.54 -22.16
C LEU A 122 4.47 -9.07 -23.57
N PRO A 123 5.18 -10.21 -23.67
CA PRO A 123 5.24 -11.01 -24.89
C PRO A 123 3.83 -11.42 -25.37
N GLU A 124 3.62 -11.48 -26.69
CA GLU A 124 2.27 -11.69 -27.26
C GLU A 124 1.65 -13.05 -26.92
N ASP A 125 2.49 -14.08 -26.81
CA ASP A 125 2.14 -15.43 -26.36
C ASP A 125 1.68 -15.41 -24.90
N ILE A 126 2.40 -14.72 -24.02
CA ILE A 126 2.01 -14.56 -22.60
C ILE A 126 0.68 -13.80 -22.47
N ILE A 127 0.45 -12.76 -23.27
CA ILE A 127 -0.83 -12.04 -23.30
C ILE A 127 -1.97 -12.98 -23.72
N LYS A 128 -1.74 -13.85 -24.71
CA LYS A 128 -2.74 -14.82 -25.18
C LYS A 128 -3.04 -15.86 -24.10
N ASP A 129 -2.01 -16.36 -23.44
CA ASP A 129 -2.13 -17.37 -22.39
C ASP A 129 -2.86 -16.79 -21.16
N ALA A 130 -2.50 -15.58 -20.73
CA ALA A 130 -3.17 -14.87 -19.64
C ALA A 130 -4.68 -14.68 -19.92
N LYS A 131 -5.05 -14.33 -21.15
CA LYS A 131 -6.46 -14.19 -21.59
C LYS A 131 -7.22 -15.50 -21.70
N SER A 132 -6.51 -16.63 -21.78
CA SER A 132 -7.13 -17.96 -21.83
C SER A 132 -7.29 -18.59 -20.45
N HIS A 133 -6.59 -18.07 -19.43
CA HIS A 133 -6.57 -18.63 -18.08
C HIS A 133 -7.94 -18.46 -17.38
N PRO A 134 -8.43 -19.43 -16.57
CA PRO A 134 -9.76 -19.34 -15.94
C PRO A 134 -10.01 -18.08 -15.11
N SER A 135 -8.97 -17.55 -14.45
CA SER A 135 -9.04 -16.29 -13.68
C SER A 135 -9.33 -15.06 -14.54
N SER A 136 -9.04 -15.11 -15.86
CA SER A 136 -9.37 -14.04 -16.81
C SER A 136 -10.81 -14.04 -17.29
N GLN A 137 -11.55 -15.10 -16.98
CA GLN A 137 -12.94 -15.28 -17.39
C GLN A 137 -13.93 -14.80 -16.31
N VAL A 138 -13.43 -14.10 -15.28
CA VAL A 138 -14.26 -13.52 -14.23
C VAL A 138 -15.14 -12.41 -14.83
N PRO A 139 -16.48 -12.44 -14.65
CA PRO A 139 -17.39 -11.47 -15.27
C PRO A 139 -17.23 -10.01 -14.81
N ASP A 140 -16.78 -9.80 -13.57
CA ASP A 140 -16.60 -8.47 -12.96
C ASP A 140 -15.20 -8.39 -12.30
N PRO A 141 -14.10 -8.38 -13.09
CA PRO A 141 -12.75 -8.44 -12.54
C PRO A 141 -12.37 -7.17 -11.73
N TRP A 142 -13.01 -6.05 -12.06
CA TRP A 142 -12.86 -4.78 -11.36
C TRP A 142 -13.74 -4.66 -10.11
N HIS A 143 -14.58 -5.66 -9.82
CA HIS A 143 -15.53 -5.63 -8.71
C HIS A 143 -16.42 -4.36 -8.73
N LYS A 144 -16.87 -3.93 -9.92
CA LYS A 144 -17.73 -2.74 -10.10
C LYS A 144 -19.00 -2.83 -9.27
N SER A 145 -19.51 -4.04 -9.08
CA SER A 145 -20.66 -4.31 -8.22
C SER A 145 -20.44 -3.87 -6.76
N PHE A 146 -19.21 -3.95 -6.24
CA PHE A 146 -18.81 -3.44 -4.93
C PHE A 146 -18.52 -1.93 -4.96
N TRP A 147 -17.70 -1.47 -5.92
CA TRP A 147 -17.23 -0.07 -5.95
C TRP A 147 -18.32 0.94 -6.26
N ARG A 148 -19.34 0.60 -7.05
CA ARG A 148 -20.43 1.53 -7.38
C ARG A 148 -21.20 1.99 -6.13
N PRO A 149 -21.78 1.09 -5.29
CA PRO A 149 -22.44 1.54 -4.07
C PRO A 149 -21.44 2.13 -3.05
N PHE A 150 -20.17 1.71 -3.05
CA PHE A 150 -19.15 2.29 -2.17
C PHE A 150 -18.88 3.76 -2.52
N ASN A 151 -18.68 4.07 -3.81
CA ASN A 151 -18.52 5.43 -4.30
C ASN A 151 -19.76 6.29 -3.99
N GLY A 152 -20.97 5.72 -4.09
CA GLY A 152 -22.20 6.42 -3.67
C GLY A 152 -22.20 6.84 -2.19
N ARG A 153 -21.56 6.07 -1.29
CA ARG A 153 -21.35 6.49 0.11
C ARG A 153 -20.31 7.60 0.21
N LEU A 154 -19.18 7.47 -0.48
CA LEU A 154 -18.15 8.52 -0.52
C LEU A 154 -18.73 9.85 -1.02
N GLU A 155 -19.54 9.84 -2.07
CA GLU A 155 -20.19 11.07 -2.56
C GLU A 155 -21.11 11.71 -1.52
N ALA A 156 -21.86 10.90 -0.77
CA ALA A 156 -22.74 11.37 0.29
C ALA A 156 -21.97 11.92 1.51
N GLU A 157 -20.81 11.35 1.82
CA GLU A 157 -19.99 11.70 3.00
C GLU A 157 -18.99 12.84 2.73
N LYS A 158 -18.77 13.23 1.46
CA LYS A 158 -17.67 14.12 1.03
C LYS A 158 -17.64 15.44 1.79
N ALA A 159 -18.80 16.10 1.92
CA ALA A 159 -18.90 17.39 2.59
C ALA A 159 -18.53 17.31 4.09
N SER A 160 -18.81 16.18 4.74
CA SER A 160 -18.47 15.96 6.14
C SER A 160 -16.99 15.62 6.29
N PHE A 161 -16.44 14.80 5.38
CA PHE A 161 -15.01 14.50 5.36
C PHE A 161 -14.14 15.74 5.10
N ASP A 162 -14.55 16.64 4.19
CA ASP A 162 -13.84 17.90 3.94
C ASP A 162 -13.72 18.78 5.19
N LYS A 163 -14.72 18.72 6.07
CA LYS A 163 -14.66 19.41 7.36
C LYS A 163 -13.71 18.72 8.33
N VAL A 164 -13.65 17.39 8.33
CA VAL A 164 -12.66 16.63 9.12
C VAL A 164 -11.24 16.93 8.68
N LEU A 165 -10.99 17.09 7.37
CA LEU A 165 -9.67 17.42 6.83
C LEU A 165 -9.13 18.78 7.30
N VAL A 166 -10.02 19.69 7.69
CA VAL A 166 -9.67 20.98 8.32
C VAL A 166 -9.90 20.98 9.85
N GLY A 167 -9.99 19.78 10.44
CA GLY A 167 -10.01 19.50 11.88
C GLY A 167 -11.38 19.63 12.56
N GLN A 168 -12.48 19.81 11.82
CA GLN A 168 -13.80 19.93 12.43
C GLN A 168 -14.41 18.57 12.79
N ASN A 169 -15.33 18.56 13.77
CA ASN A 169 -15.88 17.35 14.37
C ASN A 169 -17.05 16.76 13.55
N TYR A 170 -16.71 16.11 12.45
CA TYR A 170 -17.68 15.47 11.54
C TYR A 170 -17.40 13.98 11.29
N HIS A 171 -16.54 13.36 12.10
CA HIS A 171 -16.09 11.97 11.95
C HIS A 171 -17.22 10.94 11.82
N ASN A 172 -18.30 11.09 12.61
CA ASN A 172 -19.42 10.15 12.60
C ASN A 172 -20.27 10.22 11.32
N GLU A 173 -20.15 11.30 10.55
CA GLU A 173 -20.86 11.50 9.30
C GLU A 173 -20.07 11.02 8.08
N CYS A 174 -18.80 10.63 8.24
CA CYS A 174 -17.94 10.16 7.14
C CYS A 174 -17.17 8.86 7.43
N PRO A 175 -17.81 7.80 7.95
CA PRO A 175 -17.13 6.56 8.32
C PRO A 175 -16.50 5.82 7.12
N THR A 176 -17.04 5.96 5.90
CA THR A 176 -16.50 5.32 4.70
C THR A 176 -15.18 5.95 4.29
N PHE A 177 -15.06 7.28 4.35
CA PHE A 177 -13.77 7.95 4.11
C PHE A 177 -12.73 7.63 5.17
N LEU A 178 -13.12 7.59 6.45
CA LEU A 178 -12.19 7.27 7.54
C LEU A 178 -11.65 5.84 7.41
N LEU A 179 -12.50 4.89 7.06
CA LEU A 179 -12.07 3.52 6.79
C LEU A 179 -11.14 3.45 5.57
N LEU A 180 -11.46 4.17 4.48
CA LEU A 180 -10.62 4.21 3.30
C LEU A 180 -9.25 4.82 3.61
N ALA A 181 -9.19 5.93 4.36
CA ALA A 181 -7.93 6.60 4.72
C ALA A 181 -7.05 5.68 5.56
N LEU A 182 -7.65 4.98 6.52
CA LEU A 182 -6.97 3.96 7.32
C LEU A 182 -6.36 2.86 6.46
N LEU A 183 -7.07 2.38 5.45
CA LEU A 183 -6.58 1.30 4.60
C LEU A 183 -5.60 1.77 3.52
N CYS A 184 -5.75 3.01 3.03
CA CYS A 184 -4.76 3.59 2.12
C CYS A 184 -3.39 3.71 2.80
N GLU A 185 -3.34 4.20 4.04
CA GLU A 185 -2.11 4.21 4.84
C GLU A 185 -1.58 2.78 5.03
N ARG A 186 -2.44 1.86 5.50
CA ARG A 186 -2.00 0.52 5.90
C ARG A 186 -1.47 -0.32 4.74
N HIS A 187 -2.02 -0.10 3.55
CA HIS A 187 -1.62 -0.78 2.33
C HIS A 187 -0.62 0.05 1.52
N THR A 188 -0.14 1.18 2.04
CA THR A 188 0.84 2.06 1.40
C THR A 188 0.43 2.48 -0.02
N VAL A 189 -0.87 2.72 -0.24
CA VAL A 189 -1.41 3.12 -1.54
C VAL A 189 -1.80 4.60 -1.58
N ASP A 190 -1.62 5.24 -2.74
CA ASP A 190 -1.89 6.66 -2.90
C ASP A 190 -3.38 6.99 -2.76
N TRP A 191 -3.69 7.99 -1.93
CA TRP A 191 -5.05 8.41 -1.61
C TRP A 191 -5.83 8.93 -2.83
N ASP A 192 -5.25 9.88 -3.57
CA ASP A 192 -5.93 10.57 -4.67
C ASP A 192 -6.14 9.64 -5.86
N GLU A 193 -5.15 8.79 -6.11
CA GLU A 193 -5.21 7.76 -7.12
C GLU A 193 -6.25 6.69 -6.76
N THR A 194 -6.29 6.25 -5.50
CA THR A 194 -7.32 5.33 -5.01
C THR A 194 -8.72 5.90 -5.26
N LEU A 195 -8.95 7.19 -4.93
CA LEU A 195 -10.25 7.83 -5.20
C LEU A 195 -10.58 7.91 -6.69
N GLN A 196 -9.60 8.16 -7.56
CA GLN A 196 -9.80 8.16 -9.01
C GLN A 196 -10.15 6.78 -9.54
N LEU A 197 -9.46 5.74 -9.07
CA LEU A 197 -9.73 4.35 -9.44
C LEU A 197 -11.13 3.90 -9.00
N ILE A 198 -11.52 4.21 -7.76
CA ILE A 198 -12.87 3.92 -7.25
C ILE A 198 -13.94 4.59 -8.14
N LYS A 199 -13.73 5.86 -8.53
CA LYS A 199 -14.64 6.57 -9.44
C LYS A 199 -14.69 5.94 -10.82
N ALA A 200 -13.53 5.57 -11.38
CA ALA A 200 -13.45 4.88 -12.67
C ALA A 200 -14.21 3.54 -12.63
N CYS A 201 -14.05 2.75 -11.57
CA CYS A 201 -14.78 1.49 -11.37
C CYS A 201 -16.27 1.69 -11.05
N ALA A 202 -16.65 2.82 -10.46
CA ALA A 202 -18.05 3.14 -10.19
C ALA A 202 -18.83 3.59 -11.43
N SER A 203 -18.14 4.07 -12.47
CA SER A 203 -18.73 4.61 -13.70
C SER A 203 -19.70 3.65 -14.41
N GLU A 204 -20.67 4.24 -15.11
CA GLU A 204 -21.63 3.52 -15.95
C GLU A 204 -20.99 3.06 -17.27
N GLY A 205 -21.26 1.83 -17.68
CA GLY A 205 -20.67 1.17 -18.85
C GLY A 205 -19.71 0.02 -18.50
N ASP A 206 -19.26 -0.74 -19.49
CA ASP A 206 -18.39 -1.91 -19.26
C ASP A 206 -16.90 -1.53 -19.22
N LYS A 207 -16.55 -0.39 -19.82
CA LYS A 207 -15.16 0.10 -19.87
C LYS A 207 -14.82 0.87 -18.60
N VAL A 208 -13.69 0.54 -17.99
CA VAL A 208 -13.09 1.33 -16.90
C VAL A 208 -12.08 2.28 -17.52
N ASP A 209 -12.37 3.57 -17.51
CA ASP A 209 -11.43 4.60 -17.99
C ASP A 209 -10.44 4.90 -16.86
N LEU A 210 -9.32 4.19 -16.88
CA LEU A 210 -8.27 4.30 -15.88
C LEU A 210 -7.52 5.64 -15.97
N PRO A 211 -6.94 6.12 -14.85
CA PRO A 211 -6.05 7.29 -14.87
C PRO A 211 -4.96 7.10 -15.92
N ALA A 212 -4.77 8.12 -16.75
CA ALA A 212 -3.80 8.11 -17.84
C ALA A 212 -2.38 8.32 -17.30
N VAL A 213 -1.80 7.27 -16.73
CA VAL A 213 -0.39 7.25 -16.31
C VAL A 213 0.32 6.14 -17.07
N ASP A 214 1.04 6.53 -18.13
CA ASP A 214 1.83 5.63 -18.95
C ASP A 214 3.31 5.88 -18.71
N LEU A 215 4.07 4.83 -18.39
CA LEU A 215 5.51 4.90 -18.10
C LEU A 215 6.28 5.56 -19.26
N VAL A 216 5.87 5.28 -20.49
CA VAL A 216 6.46 5.84 -21.71
C VAL A 216 6.32 7.36 -21.79
N GLU A 217 5.28 7.94 -21.19
CA GLU A 217 5.10 9.40 -21.21
C GLU A 217 6.11 10.11 -20.31
N PHE A 218 6.54 9.48 -19.20
CA PHE A 218 7.65 10.01 -18.39
C PHE A 218 8.96 9.97 -19.17
N LEU A 219 9.22 8.87 -19.91
CA LEU A 219 10.41 8.74 -20.74
C LEU A 219 10.45 9.79 -21.87
N LYS A 220 9.34 9.97 -22.60
CA LYS A 220 9.24 10.99 -23.67
C LYS A 220 9.46 12.40 -23.13
N LYS A 221 8.92 12.71 -21.95
CA LYS A 221 9.08 14.01 -21.29
C LYS A 221 10.43 14.19 -20.58
N ARG A 222 11.24 13.13 -20.50
CA ARG A 222 12.48 13.07 -19.71
C ARG A 222 12.25 13.39 -18.24
N ASP A 223 11.08 13.02 -17.72
CA ASP A 223 10.69 13.21 -16.32
C ASP A 223 11.16 12.03 -15.49
N VAL A 224 12.45 12.06 -15.14
CA VAL A 224 13.13 11.00 -14.38
C VAL A 224 12.54 10.85 -12.98
N THR A 225 12.34 11.97 -12.28
CA THR A 225 11.77 11.99 -10.93
C THR A 225 10.34 11.45 -10.94
N GLY A 226 9.50 11.87 -11.89
CA GLY A 226 8.14 11.35 -12.03
C GLY A 226 8.10 9.84 -12.30
N LEU A 227 9.04 9.34 -13.12
CA LEU A 227 9.18 7.90 -13.35
C LEU A 227 9.58 7.15 -12.06
N ALA A 228 10.60 7.63 -11.34
CA ALA A 228 11.04 7.01 -10.09
C ALA A 228 9.91 6.94 -9.06
N THR A 229 9.22 8.06 -8.82
CA THR A 229 8.06 8.11 -7.91
C THR A 229 6.93 7.16 -8.35
N ARG A 230 6.67 7.02 -9.66
CA ARG A 230 5.66 6.08 -10.15
C ARG A 230 6.05 4.63 -9.90
N LEU A 231 7.31 4.29 -10.15
CA LEU A 231 7.83 2.93 -10.00
C LEU A 231 7.87 2.51 -8.52
N ASP A 232 8.30 3.39 -7.63
CA ASP A 232 8.25 3.19 -6.18
C ASP A 232 6.81 2.92 -5.69
N ARG A 233 5.85 3.74 -6.15
CA ARG A 233 4.43 3.53 -5.84
C ARG A 233 3.88 2.21 -6.38
N ASP A 234 4.32 1.81 -7.58
CA ASP A 234 3.91 0.53 -8.16
C ASP A 234 4.38 -0.62 -7.29
N GLU A 235 5.66 -0.62 -6.93
CA GLU A 235 6.29 -1.61 -6.07
C GLU A 235 5.60 -1.70 -4.71
N ALA A 236 5.33 -0.56 -4.06
CA ALA A 236 4.67 -0.50 -2.76
C ALA A 236 3.19 -0.96 -2.79
N SER A 237 2.54 -0.90 -3.95
CA SER A 237 1.12 -1.23 -4.10
C SER A 237 0.81 -2.71 -4.38
N ILE A 238 1.84 -3.56 -4.53
CA ILE A 238 1.66 -4.96 -4.90
C ILE A 238 1.20 -5.77 -3.68
N SER A 239 0.00 -6.33 -3.74
CA SER A 239 -0.44 -7.34 -2.76
C SER A 239 -0.42 -8.73 -3.39
N LEU A 240 0.58 -9.54 -3.03
CA LEU A 240 0.68 -10.95 -3.43
C LEU A 240 -0.36 -11.86 -2.73
N SER A 241 -1.14 -11.30 -1.79
CA SER A 241 -2.06 -12.06 -0.95
C SER A 241 -3.41 -12.37 -1.63
N THR A 242 -3.72 -11.74 -2.77
CA THR A 242 -5.00 -11.95 -3.46
C THR A 242 -4.88 -13.06 -4.51
N GLU A 243 -5.36 -14.26 -4.17
CA GLU A 243 -5.54 -15.40 -5.09
C GLU A 243 -6.46 -15.08 -6.30
N TYR A 244 -7.14 -13.93 -6.30
CA TYR A 244 -8.27 -13.62 -7.17
C TYR A 244 -7.97 -12.71 -8.37
N VAL A 245 -6.81 -12.05 -8.40
CA VAL A 245 -6.49 -11.11 -9.49
C VAL A 245 -5.75 -11.86 -10.58
N MET A 246 -6.49 -12.56 -11.44
CA MET A 246 -5.93 -13.06 -12.69
C MET A 246 -4.80 -14.11 -12.57
N GLY A 247 -4.51 -14.69 -11.40
CA GLY A 247 -3.57 -15.82 -11.21
C GLY A 247 -2.18 -15.58 -11.81
N VAL A 248 -1.98 -16.00 -13.06
CA VAL A 248 -0.79 -15.71 -13.89
C VAL A 248 -0.55 -14.21 -14.04
N GLY A 249 -1.61 -13.42 -14.22
CA GLY A 249 -1.51 -11.97 -14.36
C GLY A 249 -0.87 -11.32 -13.14
N SER A 250 -1.20 -11.73 -11.92
CA SER A 250 -0.61 -11.14 -10.69
C SER A 250 0.88 -11.44 -10.52
N LEU A 251 1.32 -12.66 -10.86
CA LEU A 251 2.74 -13.02 -10.78
C LEU A 251 3.59 -12.19 -11.75
N VAL A 252 3.05 -11.97 -12.94
CA VAL A 252 3.68 -11.14 -13.97
C VAL A 252 3.76 -9.66 -13.55
N LEU A 253 2.84 -9.20 -12.70
CA LEU A 253 2.88 -7.83 -12.18
C LEU A 253 3.84 -7.66 -11.04
N ALA A 254 3.84 -8.62 -10.12
CA ALA A 254 4.88 -8.73 -9.11
C ALA A 254 6.25 -8.67 -9.76
N PHE A 255 6.42 -9.38 -10.87
CA PHE A 255 7.65 -9.34 -11.63
C PHE A 255 8.00 -7.92 -12.09
N PHE A 256 7.18 -7.27 -12.91
CA PHE A 256 7.57 -5.97 -13.47
C PHE A 256 7.62 -4.85 -12.44
N ALA A 257 6.64 -4.76 -11.55
CA ALA A 257 6.59 -3.66 -10.59
C ALA A 257 7.69 -3.77 -9.52
N SER A 258 8.21 -4.96 -9.22
CA SER A 258 9.37 -5.10 -8.31
C SER A 258 10.73 -4.97 -8.99
N HIS A 259 10.90 -5.44 -10.24
CA HIS A 259 12.24 -5.47 -10.87
C HIS A 259 12.52 -4.25 -11.76
N LEU A 260 11.49 -3.57 -12.27
CA LEU A 260 11.67 -2.39 -13.11
C LEU A 260 12.32 -1.20 -12.39
N PRO A 261 11.97 -0.88 -11.12
CA PRO A 261 12.69 0.14 -10.35
C PRO A 261 14.19 -0.17 -10.27
N GLU A 262 14.55 -1.39 -9.88
CA GLU A 262 15.94 -1.83 -9.75
C GLU A 262 16.70 -1.86 -11.07
N PHE A 263 16.03 -2.21 -12.18
CA PHE A 263 16.67 -2.24 -13.48
C PHE A 263 17.00 -0.85 -14.03
N LEU A 264 16.17 0.15 -13.71
CA LEU A 264 16.28 1.51 -14.25
C LEU A 264 17.03 2.48 -13.33
N PHE A 265 17.09 2.21 -12.03
CA PHE A 265 17.64 3.12 -11.03
C PHE A 265 18.61 2.42 -10.06
N ASP A 266 19.61 3.17 -9.59
CA ASP A 266 20.31 2.88 -8.34
C ASP A 266 19.54 3.55 -7.19
N ARG A 267 19.17 2.75 -6.19
CA ARG A 267 18.22 3.08 -5.11
C ARG A 267 18.91 3.16 -3.75
N ASP A 268 20.16 3.65 -3.72
CA ASP A 268 20.94 3.77 -2.47
C ASP A 268 20.25 4.72 -1.47
N GLU A 269 19.49 5.68 -1.98
CA GLU A 269 18.68 6.61 -1.19
C GLU A 269 17.24 6.11 -1.02
N VAL A 270 16.64 6.40 0.13
CA VAL A 270 15.26 5.97 0.46
C VAL A 270 14.23 6.71 -0.40
N GLU A 271 14.45 8.00 -0.66
CA GLU A 271 13.50 8.84 -1.37
C GLU A 271 13.60 8.67 -2.90
N PRO A 272 12.49 8.38 -3.61
CA PRO A 272 12.51 8.20 -5.07
C PRO A 272 13.00 9.41 -5.84
N ALA A 273 12.93 10.61 -5.26
CA ALA A 273 13.42 11.84 -5.88
C ALA A 273 14.94 11.86 -6.04
N ASP A 274 15.67 11.09 -5.21
CA ASP A 274 17.12 11.05 -5.15
C ASP A 274 17.71 9.80 -5.84
N TRP A 275 16.87 8.95 -6.42
CA TRP A 275 17.30 7.77 -7.17
C TRP A 275 18.09 8.16 -8.42
N THR A 276 19.20 7.47 -8.67
CA THR A 276 20.07 7.81 -9.81
C THR A 276 19.81 6.90 -11.01
N PRO A 277 19.67 7.46 -12.24
CA PRO A 277 19.44 6.65 -13.43
C PRO A 277 20.60 5.70 -13.78
N LYS A 278 20.28 4.42 -13.99
CA LYS A 278 21.20 3.44 -14.58
C LYS A 278 21.39 3.66 -16.07
N GLU A 279 22.39 3.00 -16.65
CA GLU A 279 22.71 3.10 -18.08
C GLU A 279 21.53 2.69 -18.97
N SER A 280 20.78 1.66 -18.56
CA SER A 280 19.54 1.22 -19.21
C SER A 280 18.54 2.36 -19.40
N LEU A 281 18.32 3.16 -18.36
CA LEU A 281 17.42 4.32 -18.41
C LEU A 281 18.03 5.46 -19.23
N LYS A 282 19.33 5.74 -19.11
CA LYS A 282 20.01 6.77 -19.91
C LYS A 282 19.87 6.52 -21.40
N VAL A 283 20.07 5.27 -21.83
CA VAL A 283 19.86 4.85 -23.22
C VAL A 283 18.43 5.16 -23.68
N LEU A 284 17.42 4.88 -22.86
CA LEU A 284 16.03 5.19 -23.20
C LEU A 284 15.75 6.70 -23.31
N LEU A 285 16.33 7.51 -22.43
CA LEU A 285 16.17 8.97 -22.41
C LEU A 285 16.84 9.67 -23.60
N ASP A 286 17.89 9.05 -24.16
CA ASP A 286 18.63 9.56 -25.32
C ASP A 286 17.97 9.23 -26.66
N LEU A 287 16.93 8.39 -26.69
CA LEU A 287 16.19 8.05 -27.90
C LEU A 287 15.24 9.17 -28.34
N ASP A 288 14.98 9.24 -29.65
CA ASP A 288 13.87 10.02 -30.20
C ASP A 288 12.53 9.47 -29.70
N GLU A 289 11.56 10.35 -29.43
CA GLU A 289 10.23 10.00 -28.91
C GLU A 289 9.51 8.89 -29.71
N ALA A 290 9.74 8.86 -31.03
CA ALA A 290 9.16 7.86 -31.93
C ALA A 290 9.69 6.43 -31.67
N HIS A 291 10.87 6.29 -31.07
CA HIS A 291 11.53 5.01 -30.80
C HIS A 291 11.42 4.59 -29.32
N VAL A 292 11.20 5.53 -28.39
CA VAL A 292 11.12 5.27 -26.94
C VAL A 292 10.15 4.13 -26.63
N GLU A 293 8.91 4.19 -27.13
CA GLU A 293 7.90 3.17 -26.82
C GLU A 293 8.31 1.78 -27.30
N LYS A 294 8.85 1.69 -28.52
CA LYS A 294 9.27 0.42 -29.12
C LYS A 294 10.45 -0.18 -28.34
N THR A 295 11.45 0.63 -28.01
CA THR A 295 12.63 0.16 -27.27
C THR A 295 12.28 -0.20 -25.84
N PHE A 296 11.44 0.61 -25.16
CA PHE A 296 10.97 0.31 -23.82
C PHE A 296 10.17 -1.00 -23.79
N ARG A 297 9.29 -1.23 -24.76
CA ARG A 297 8.57 -2.51 -24.89
C ARG A 297 9.52 -3.68 -25.10
N PHE A 298 10.50 -3.54 -25.99
CA PHE A 298 11.50 -4.58 -26.22
C PHE A 298 12.29 -4.90 -24.95
N MET A 299 12.76 -3.87 -24.24
CA MET A 299 13.45 -4.02 -22.96
C MET A 299 12.60 -4.78 -21.92
N MET A 300 11.34 -4.41 -21.77
CA MET A 300 10.41 -5.09 -20.85
C MET A 300 10.22 -6.56 -21.24
N GLN A 301 10.11 -6.87 -22.53
CA GLN A 301 10.00 -8.25 -23.02
C GLN A 301 11.30 -9.03 -22.77
N GLU A 302 12.47 -8.44 -23.01
CA GLU A 302 13.75 -9.09 -22.74
C GLU A 302 13.94 -9.36 -21.24
N MET A 303 13.60 -8.41 -20.37
CA MET A 303 13.61 -8.60 -18.92
C MET A 303 12.73 -9.78 -18.52
N PHE A 304 11.52 -9.87 -19.10
CA PHE A 304 10.61 -10.97 -18.83
C PHE A 304 11.19 -12.33 -19.23
N HIS A 305 11.73 -12.47 -20.45
CA HIS A 305 12.30 -13.74 -20.91
C HIS A 305 13.52 -14.17 -20.08
N LYS A 306 14.49 -13.27 -19.86
CA LYS A 306 15.70 -13.58 -19.08
C LYS A 306 15.39 -14.16 -17.71
N MET A 307 14.34 -13.66 -17.07
CA MET A 307 13.95 -14.09 -15.74
C MET A 307 12.98 -15.29 -15.76
N ALA A 308 12.17 -15.45 -16.81
CA ALA A 308 11.28 -16.59 -16.98
C ALA A 308 12.03 -17.87 -17.36
N ASP A 309 13.08 -17.75 -18.16
CA ASP A 309 13.93 -18.86 -18.58
C ASP A 309 14.93 -19.26 -17.49
N GLY A 310 15.13 -18.39 -16.49
CA GLY A 310 16.18 -18.49 -15.49
C GLY A 310 17.56 -18.33 -16.13
N ASP A 311 18.57 -17.87 -15.39
CA ASP A 311 19.96 -18.05 -15.80
C ASP A 311 20.25 -19.56 -15.85
N SER A 312 19.91 -20.20 -16.97
CA SER A 312 20.36 -21.54 -17.35
C SER A 312 21.70 -21.47 -18.07
N ASP A 313 22.53 -20.48 -17.74
CA ASP A 313 23.95 -20.50 -18.03
C ASP A 313 24.66 -21.07 -16.79
N GLU A 314 24.46 -22.38 -16.60
CA GLU A 314 25.54 -23.22 -16.11
C GLU A 314 26.70 -23.07 -17.11
N ASP A 315 27.74 -22.33 -16.71
CA ASP A 315 29.16 -22.48 -17.08
C ASP A 315 29.86 -21.13 -17.29
N GLU A 316 30.50 -20.60 -16.25
CA GLU A 316 31.94 -20.24 -16.33
C GLU A 316 32.51 -20.04 -14.93
N ASP A 317 33.35 -21.01 -14.53
CA ASP A 317 34.33 -20.91 -13.46
C ASP A 317 35.14 -19.60 -13.60
N ASP A 318 35.25 -18.82 -12.53
CA ASP A 318 36.54 -18.20 -12.22
C ASP A 318 36.75 -18.03 -10.70
N VAL A 319 37.71 -18.85 -10.28
CA VAL A 319 38.40 -18.96 -9.00
C VAL A 319 39.00 -17.62 -8.57
N TYR A 320 38.76 -17.23 -7.31
CA TYR A 320 39.81 -16.61 -6.51
C TYR A 320 39.92 -17.31 -5.15
N ASP A 321 41.06 -17.95 -5.01
CA ASP A 321 41.61 -18.67 -3.87
C ASP A 321 41.74 -17.83 -2.59
N ASP A 322 41.66 -18.55 -1.47
CA ASP A 322 42.53 -18.43 -0.30
C ASP A 322 42.39 -17.20 0.60
N TRP A 323 41.60 -17.36 1.67
CA TRP A 323 41.99 -16.95 3.02
C TRP A 323 41.61 -18.06 4.02
N ASP A 324 42.34 -19.18 3.97
CA ASP A 324 42.56 -19.97 5.19
C ASP A 324 43.50 -19.15 6.11
N ASN A 325 43.01 -18.68 7.25
CA ASN A 325 43.57 -19.06 8.57
C ASN A 325 42.98 -18.24 9.73
N ASP A 326 42.55 -19.03 10.72
CA ASP A 326 42.70 -18.85 12.17
C ASP A 326 42.01 -17.65 12.85
N ASP A 327 41.01 -17.94 13.70
CA ASP A 327 41.31 -18.14 15.12
C ASP A 327 40.15 -18.83 15.87
N ASP A 328 40.55 -19.69 16.78
CA ASP A 328 39.80 -20.64 17.59
C ASP A 328 38.77 -20.00 18.53
N SER A 329 37.66 -20.71 18.78
CA SER A 329 37.13 -20.90 20.14
C SER A 329 36.05 -21.98 20.13
N ASP A 330 36.47 -23.19 20.51
CA ASP A 330 35.63 -24.23 21.07
C ASP A 330 34.63 -23.67 22.10
N ASP A 331 33.37 -24.09 22.02
CA ASP A 331 32.63 -24.54 23.20
C ASP A 331 31.48 -25.45 22.75
N ASP A 332 31.83 -26.72 22.57
CA ASP A 332 30.92 -27.85 22.69
C ASP A 332 30.28 -27.84 24.08
N ILE A 333 28.99 -27.52 24.17
CA ILE A 333 28.15 -28.02 25.27
C ILE A 333 27.18 -29.04 24.69
N VAL A 334 27.59 -30.28 24.90
CA VAL A 334 26.91 -31.53 24.66
C VAL A 334 25.59 -31.61 25.46
N MET A 335 24.54 -31.95 24.72
CA MET A 335 23.33 -32.70 25.08
C MET A 335 23.33 -33.40 26.45
N SER A 336 22.32 -33.12 27.28
CA SER A 336 21.71 -34.13 28.15
C SER A 336 20.23 -33.81 28.39
N ASP A 337 19.37 -34.40 27.56
CA ASP A 337 17.94 -34.52 27.81
C ASP A 337 17.75 -35.76 28.71
N GLU A 338 17.70 -35.54 30.03
CA GLU A 338 17.26 -36.55 30.98
C GLU A 338 15.72 -36.53 31.03
N SER A 339 15.15 -37.57 30.43
CA SER A 339 13.81 -38.05 30.70
C SER A 339 13.61 -38.32 32.18
N ASP A 340 12.59 -37.72 32.78
CA ASP A 340 11.93 -38.30 33.95
C ASP A 340 10.42 -38.06 33.86
N ASP A 341 9.72 -39.18 33.66
CA ASP A 341 8.29 -39.34 33.93
C ASP A 341 8.03 -39.06 35.42
N TYR A 342 7.06 -38.19 35.74
CA TYR A 342 6.03 -38.38 36.79
C TYR A 342 4.91 -37.35 36.71
#